data_AF-A0A139DBA3-F1
#
_entry.id   AF-A0A139DBA3-F1
#
_cell.length_a   1.000
_cell.length_b   1.000
_cell.length_c   1.000
_cell.angle_alpha   90.00
_cell.angle_beta   90.00
_cell.angle_gamma   90.00
#
_symmetry.space_group_name_H-M   'P 1'
#
loop_
_entity.id
_entity.type
_entity.pdbx_description
1 polymer ?
#
loop_
_entity_poly.entity_id
_entity_poly.type
_entity_poly.pdbx_seq_one_letter_code
_entity_poly.pdbx_strand_id
1 'polypeptide(L)'
;LGALGVVKDAKVALEKAIEIDPDALNGWASFWHYTLLHRMYDKGLVNDGFMLEFLQSHSAVIYQPPFDSPYYSGINPYTLGFSIFSDLRRICENPTDEDHEWFPDIAGSDWLETLHFAMHNFKDESFIQQFLSPKVMRDLRLFAIENDELEDHYTVTAIHDDPGYRPLREKLARQYNLSYREPNIQVWNVDVRGDRSLTLRHIPVDRVPLGEDTEEVVRHVHRLWGFDVHLESVEEGVVVEEFHCPTPAPE
;
A
#
# COMPACT_ATOMS: atom_id res chain seq x y z
N LEU A 1 16.57 -27.93 25.95
CA LEU A 1 16.87 -26.50 26.24
C LEU A 1 16.86 -25.63 24.97
N GLY A 2 17.29 -26.12 23.80
CA GLY A 2 17.26 -25.34 22.54
C GLY A 2 15.89 -24.98 21.98
N ALA A 3 14.92 -25.90 21.93
CA ALA A 3 13.59 -25.65 21.34
C ALA A 3 12.77 -24.57 22.07
N LEU A 4 12.91 -24.50 23.40
CA LEU A 4 12.23 -23.50 24.25
C LEU A 4 12.75 -22.07 24.04
N GLY A 5 14.02 -21.91 23.63
CA GLY A 5 14.59 -20.60 23.29
C GLY A 5 14.02 -20.06 21.99
N VAL A 6 13.90 -20.92 20.97
CA VAL A 6 13.42 -20.52 19.63
C VAL A 6 11.95 -20.12 19.64
N VAL A 7 11.13 -20.85 20.38
CA VAL A 7 9.70 -20.52 20.55
C VAL A 7 9.54 -19.21 21.32
N LYS A 8 10.41 -18.93 22.29
CA LYS A 8 10.43 -17.63 22.98
C LYS A 8 10.84 -16.49 22.04
N ASP A 9 11.87 -16.67 21.22
CA ASP A 9 12.33 -15.65 20.28
C ASP A 9 11.27 -15.36 19.20
N ALA A 10 10.64 -16.41 18.66
CA ALA A 10 9.55 -16.28 17.71
C ALA A 10 8.32 -15.59 18.31
N LYS A 11 7.97 -15.94 19.57
CA LYS A 11 6.86 -15.32 20.29
C LYS A 11 7.14 -13.84 20.60
N VAL A 12 8.36 -13.50 21.02
CA VAL A 12 8.77 -12.11 21.28
C VAL A 12 8.81 -11.29 19.99
N ALA A 13 9.26 -11.87 18.87
CA ALA A 13 9.20 -11.21 17.56
C ALA A 13 7.76 -10.98 17.10
N LEU A 14 6.87 -11.97 17.31
CA LEU A 14 5.45 -11.86 16.99
C LEU A 14 4.71 -10.84 17.87
N GLU A 15 5.01 -10.81 19.18
CA GLU A 15 4.42 -9.86 20.14
C GLU A 15 4.88 -8.42 19.84
N LYS A 16 6.14 -8.21 19.48
CA LYS A 16 6.64 -6.89 19.02
C LYS A 16 6.07 -6.48 17.66
N ALA A 17 5.77 -7.44 16.78
CA ALA A 17 5.14 -7.18 15.49
C ALA A 17 3.68 -6.70 15.61
N ILE A 18 2.98 -7.01 16.69
CA ILE A 18 1.56 -6.64 16.92
C ILE A 18 1.41 -5.18 17.40
N GLU A 19 2.47 -4.56 17.95
CA GLU A 19 2.44 -3.17 18.43
C GLU A 19 2.71 -2.11 17.35
N ILE A 20 2.95 -2.50 16.09
CA ILE A 20 3.32 -1.60 14.98
C ILE A 20 2.12 -1.39 14.03
N ASP A 21 1.92 -0.13 13.61
CA ASP A 21 0.78 0.48 12.87
C ASP A 21 0.10 -0.40 11.78
N PRO A 22 -1.25 -0.55 11.76
CA PRO A 22 -2.04 -1.49 10.93
C PRO A 22 -1.78 -1.56 9.41
N ASP A 23 -1.36 -0.50 8.73
CA ASP A 23 -1.40 -0.47 7.25
C ASP A 23 -0.11 -1.05 6.60
N ALA A 24 1.03 -1.00 7.30
CA ALA A 24 2.32 -1.58 6.84
C ALA A 24 2.39 -3.13 6.94
N LEU A 25 1.34 -3.77 7.47
CA LEU A 25 1.40 -5.13 8.01
C LEU A 25 1.37 -6.27 6.99
N ASN A 26 0.88 -6.05 5.77
CA ASN A 26 0.60 -7.17 4.85
C ASN A 26 1.87 -7.92 4.43
N GLY A 27 2.91 -7.20 4.00
CA GLY A 27 4.21 -7.79 3.68
C GLY A 27 4.99 -8.29 4.91
N TRP A 28 4.89 -7.55 6.02
CA TRP A 28 5.60 -7.85 7.27
C TRP A 28 5.22 -9.20 7.85
N ALA A 29 3.92 -9.47 7.96
CA ALA A 29 3.41 -10.75 8.46
C ALA A 29 3.85 -11.91 7.55
N SER A 30 3.73 -11.72 6.23
CA SER A 30 4.15 -12.72 5.24
C SER A 30 5.64 -13.06 5.39
N PHE A 31 6.49 -12.04 5.54
CA PHE A 31 7.93 -12.20 5.74
C PHE A 31 8.27 -12.98 7.02
N TRP A 32 7.61 -12.65 8.15
CA TRP A 32 7.87 -13.35 9.41
C TRP A 32 7.33 -14.77 9.43
N HIS A 33 6.15 -15.01 8.88
CA HIS A 33 5.63 -16.38 8.74
C HIS A 33 6.60 -17.24 7.92
N TYR A 34 7.07 -16.72 6.78
CA TYR A 34 8.09 -17.38 5.98
C TYR A 34 9.37 -17.64 6.77
N THR A 35 9.95 -16.60 7.38
CA THR A 35 11.24 -16.67 8.07
C THR A 35 11.21 -17.60 9.28
N LEU A 36 10.16 -17.50 10.11
CA LEU A 36 10.03 -18.31 11.33
C LEU A 36 9.77 -19.77 11.00
N LEU A 37 8.89 -20.08 10.05
CA LEU A 37 8.56 -21.46 9.73
C LEU A 37 9.72 -22.18 9.03
N HIS A 38 10.47 -21.50 8.16
CA HIS A 38 11.73 -22.05 7.63
C HIS A 38 12.74 -22.30 8.76
N ARG A 39 12.92 -21.35 9.68
CA ARG A 39 13.82 -21.53 10.84
C ARG A 39 13.37 -22.66 11.77
N MET A 40 12.07 -22.91 11.90
CA MET A 40 11.53 -24.05 12.66
C MET A 40 11.82 -25.37 11.93
N TYR A 41 11.70 -25.38 10.60
CA TYR A 41 12.02 -26.54 9.77
C TYR A 41 13.51 -26.89 9.84
N ASP A 42 14.40 -25.91 9.70
CA ASP A 42 15.86 -26.09 9.81
C ASP A 42 16.28 -26.69 11.16
N LYS A 43 15.47 -26.44 12.20
CA LYS A 43 15.68 -26.96 13.55
C LYS A 43 14.97 -28.28 13.83
N GLY A 44 14.29 -28.85 12.83
CA GLY A 44 13.51 -30.09 12.95
C GLY A 44 12.29 -29.98 13.86
N LEU A 45 11.75 -28.78 14.07
CA LEU A 45 10.56 -28.55 14.90
C LEU A 45 9.25 -28.77 14.14
N VAL A 46 9.30 -28.72 12.80
CA VAL A 46 8.19 -29.05 11.89
C VAL A 46 8.69 -30.02 10.82
N ASN A 47 7.77 -30.76 10.21
CA ASN A 47 8.09 -31.79 9.21
C ASN A 47 7.80 -31.32 7.77
N ASP A 48 8.21 -32.14 6.79
CA ASP A 48 8.04 -31.84 5.36
C ASP A 48 6.57 -31.65 4.98
N GLY A 49 5.66 -32.46 5.53
CA GLY A 49 4.23 -32.35 5.24
C GLY A 49 3.65 -31.00 5.65
N PHE A 50 3.98 -30.54 6.85
CA PHE A 50 3.61 -29.21 7.32
C PHE A 50 4.20 -28.11 6.44
N MET A 51 5.47 -28.24 6.02
CA MET A 51 6.10 -27.25 5.15
C MET A 51 5.44 -27.19 3.76
N LEU A 52 5.02 -28.32 3.19
CA LEU A 52 4.32 -28.34 1.91
C LEU A 52 2.97 -27.60 1.99
N GLU A 53 2.19 -27.83 3.04
CA GLU A 53 0.94 -27.11 3.29
C GLU A 53 1.16 -25.61 3.48
N PHE A 54 2.18 -25.26 4.28
CA PHE A 54 2.57 -23.86 4.48
C PHE A 54 2.97 -23.19 3.17
N LEU A 55 3.84 -23.80 2.38
CA LEU A 55 4.32 -23.24 1.11
C LEU A 55 3.18 -23.05 0.11
N GLN A 56 2.23 -23.98 0.05
CA GLN A 56 1.03 -23.84 -0.77
C GLN A 56 0.19 -22.62 -0.35
N SER A 57 -0.08 -22.49 0.95
CA SER A 57 -0.87 -21.36 1.49
C SER A 57 -0.16 -20.03 1.30
N HIS A 58 1.14 -19.97 1.65
CA HIS A 58 1.95 -18.75 1.54
C HIS A 58 2.05 -18.28 0.09
N SER A 59 2.38 -19.19 -0.84
CA SER A 59 2.50 -18.86 -2.27
C SER A 59 1.19 -18.35 -2.85
N ALA A 60 0.04 -18.84 -2.38
CA ALA A 60 -1.26 -18.34 -2.80
C ALA A 60 -1.51 -16.90 -2.33
N VAL A 61 -1.13 -16.57 -1.09
CA VAL A 61 -1.28 -15.21 -0.52
C VAL A 61 -0.39 -14.20 -1.22
N ILE A 62 0.88 -14.55 -1.48
CA ILE A 62 1.85 -13.67 -2.14
C ILE A 62 1.84 -13.79 -3.67
N TYR A 63 0.84 -14.44 -4.26
CA TYR A 63 0.76 -14.58 -5.71
C TYR A 63 0.49 -13.21 -6.36
N GLN A 64 1.36 -12.81 -7.29
CA GLN A 64 1.16 -11.66 -8.16
C GLN A 64 0.83 -12.15 -9.57
N PRO A 65 -0.41 -11.96 -10.06
CA PRO A 65 -0.72 -12.17 -11.46
C PRO A 65 0.15 -11.28 -12.36
N PRO A 66 0.58 -11.77 -13.54
CA PRO A 66 1.23 -10.92 -14.52
C PRO A 66 0.25 -9.86 -15.06
N PHE A 67 0.77 -8.77 -15.63
CA PHE A 67 -0.04 -7.62 -16.06
C PHE A 67 -1.07 -7.95 -17.16
N ASP A 68 -0.86 -9.01 -17.92
CA ASP A 68 -1.73 -9.49 -19.01
C ASP A 68 -2.78 -10.51 -18.54
N SER A 69 -2.79 -10.83 -17.24
CA SER A 69 -3.78 -11.73 -16.64
C SER A 69 -5.15 -11.04 -16.50
N PRO A 70 -6.28 -11.72 -16.79
CA PRO A 70 -7.62 -11.19 -16.52
C PRO A 70 -7.91 -11.00 -15.03
N TYR A 71 -7.07 -11.57 -14.15
CA TYR A 71 -7.16 -11.44 -12.70
C TYR A 71 -6.21 -10.37 -12.15
N TYR A 72 -5.53 -9.61 -13.00
CA TYR A 72 -4.68 -8.51 -12.55
C TYR A 72 -5.54 -7.34 -12.07
N SER A 73 -5.39 -6.95 -10.81
CA SER A 73 -6.09 -5.83 -10.18
C SER A 73 -5.12 -4.84 -9.54
N GLY A 74 -3.91 -4.74 -10.09
CA GLY A 74 -2.81 -3.98 -9.52
C GLY A 74 -1.78 -4.86 -8.79
N ILE A 75 -0.87 -4.20 -8.08
CA ILE A 75 0.19 -4.86 -7.32
C ILE A 75 -0.38 -5.40 -6.01
N ASN A 76 -0.24 -6.70 -5.80
CA ASN A 76 -0.58 -7.37 -4.56
C ASN A 76 0.33 -6.83 -3.43
N PRO A 77 -0.24 -6.18 -2.39
CA PRO A 77 0.54 -5.59 -1.31
C PRO A 77 1.33 -6.64 -0.51
N TYR A 78 0.85 -7.89 -0.43
CA TYR A 78 1.58 -8.99 0.21
C TYR A 78 2.83 -9.34 -0.59
N THR A 79 2.72 -9.43 -1.92
CA THR A 79 3.88 -9.71 -2.79
C THR A 79 4.90 -8.59 -2.71
N LEU A 80 4.47 -7.34 -2.84
CA LEU A 80 5.37 -6.18 -2.82
C LEU A 80 6.13 -6.11 -1.49
N GLY A 81 5.39 -6.10 -0.37
CA GLY A 81 6.01 -5.99 0.94
C GLY A 81 6.89 -7.19 1.27
N PHE A 82 6.47 -8.42 0.96
CA PHE A 82 7.31 -9.61 1.14
C PHE A 82 8.62 -9.52 0.33
N SER A 83 8.54 -9.02 -0.90
CA SER A 83 9.71 -8.84 -1.77
C SER A 83 10.68 -7.80 -1.19
N ILE A 84 10.17 -6.66 -0.72
CA ILE A 84 10.98 -5.61 -0.10
C ILE A 84 11.65 -6.12 1.19
N PHE A 85 10.91 -6.75 2.11
CA PHE A 85 11.49 -7.26 3.36
C PHE A 85 12.53 -8.36 3.13
N SER A 86 12.24 -9.27 2.19
CA SER A 86 13.19 -10.32 1.81
C SER A 86 14.45 -9.74 1.19
N ASP A 87 14.32 -8.70 0.37
CA ASP A 87 15.46 -8.03 -0.25
C ASP A 87 16.25 -7.19 0.75
N LEU A 88 15.62 -6.49 1.69
CA LEU A 88 16.31 -5.79 2.78
C LEU A 88 17.17 -6.74 3.60
N ARG A 89 16.64 -7.91 3.96
CA ARG A 89 17.44 -8.94 4.63
C ARG A 89 18.62 -9.39 3.77
N ARG A 90 18.40 -9.60 2.46
CA ARG A 90 19.48 -9.95 1.52
C ARG A 90 20.52 -8.82 1.42
N ILE A 91 20.13 -7.55 1.34
CA ILE A 91 21.03 -6.39 1.29
C ILE A 91 21.93 -6.36 2.53
N CYS A 92 21.37 -6.64 3.70
CA CYS A 92 22.12 -6.69 4.94
C CYS A 92 23.07 -7.92 5.01
N GLU A 93 22.60 -9.11 4.61
CA GLU A 93 23.39 -10.35 4.74
C GLU A 93 24.38 -10.59 3.58
N ASN A 94 24.02 -10.22 2.35
CA ASN A 94 24.73 -10.49 1.10
C ASN A 94 24.56 -9.31 0.10
N PRO A 95 25.14 -8.13 0.40
CA PRO A 95 25.03 -6.96 -0.47
C PRO A 95 25.77 -7.17 -1.80
N THR A 96 25.26 -6.53 -2.84
CA THR A 96 25.91 -6.35 -4.14
C THR A 96 26.41 -4.90 -4.29
N ASP A 97 27.22 -4.64 -5.31
CA ASP A 97 27.72 -3.27 -5.58
C ASP A 97 26.57 -2.26 -5.79
N GLU A 98 25.50 -2.67 -6.47
CA GLU A 98 24.29 -1.85 -6.64
C GLU A 98 23.62 -1.53 -5.30
N ASP A 99 23.60 -2.48 -4.36
CA ASP A 99 23.03 -2.26 -3.03
C ASP A 99 23.86 -1.25 -2.23
N HIS A 100 25.19 -1.26 -2.38
CA HIS A 100 26.06 -0.27 -1.74
C HIS A 100 25.83 1.14 -2.30
N GLU A 101 25.49 1.27 -3.58
CA GLU A 101 25.16 2.56 -4.20
C GLU A 101 23.79 3.08 -3.76
N TRP A 102 22.79 2.20 -3.68
CA TRP A 102 21.41 2.58 -3.37
C TRP A 102 21.10 2.65 -1.87
N PHE A 103 21.78 1.83 -1.08
CA PHE A 103 21.52 1.62 0.35
C PHE A 103 22.81 1.62 1.18
N PRO A 104 23.65 2.68 1.08
CA PRO A 104 24.97 2.71 1.71
C PRO A 104 24.93 2.51 3.24
N ASP A 105 23.83 2.92 3.88
CA ASP A 105 23.69 2.86 5.34
C ASP A 105 23.26 1.48 5.88
N ILE A 106 22.70 0.61 5.04
CA ILE A 106 22.17 -0.71 5.46
C ILE A 106 22.83 -1.90 4.75
N ALA A 107 23.52 -1.67 3.64
CA ALA A 107 24.25 -2.72 2.94
C ALA A 107 25.36 -3.29 3.84
N GLY A 108 25.23 -4.57 4.22
CA GLY A 108 26.13 -5.22 5.17
C GLY A 108 25.86 -4.95 6.66
N SER A 109 24.74 -4.31 7.03
CA SER A 109 24.36 -4.07 8.44
C SER A 109 23.64 -5.28 9.07
N ASP A 110 23.26 -5.18 10.35
CA ASP A 110 22.40 -6.20 10.97
C ASP A 110 20.97 -6.11 10.40
N TRP A 111 20.52 -7.19 9.77
CA TRP A 111 19.23 -7.19 9.07
C TRP A 111 18.05 -7.01 10.02
N LEU A 112 18.12 -7.53 11.25
CA LEU A 112 17.01 -7.48 12.18
C LEU A 112 16.84 -6.06 12.73
N GLU A 113 17.95 -5.39 13.06
CA GLU A 113 17.95 -3.97 13.42
C GLU A 113 17.43 -3.10 12.28
N THR A 114 17.89 -3.34 11.05
CA THR A 114 17.40 -2.62 9.85
C THR A 114 15.90 -2.78 9.67
N LEU A 115 15.38 -4.00 9.78
CA LEU A 115 13.95 -4.27 9.61
C LEU A 115 13.10 -3.63 10.72
N HIS A 116 13.55 -3.70 11.98
CA HIS A 116 12.86 -3.01 13.08
C HIS A 116 12.90 -1.50 12.92
N PHE A 117 14.02 -0.94 12.48
CA PHE A 117 14.12 0.49 12.18
C PHE A 117 13.14 0.90 11.07
N ALA A 118 13.07 0.13 9.99
CA ALA A 118 12.16 0.39 8.88
C ALA A 118 10.69 0.36 9.35
N MET A 119 10.29 -0.67 10.12
CA MET A 119 8.92 -0.80 10.64
C MET A 119 8.54 0.26 11.67
N HIS A 120 9.50 0.73 12.48
CA HIS A 120 9.20 1.70 13.53
C HIS A 120 9.09 3.13 13.01
N ASN A 121 9.82 3.46 11.95
CA ASN A 121 10.00 4.86 11.51
C ASN A 121 9.27 5.21 10.21
N PHE A 122 8.79 4.22 9.44
CA PHE A 122 8.22 4.45 8.12
C PHE A 122 6.81 3.86 8.00
N LYS A 123 5.95 4.59 7.27
CA LYS A 123 4.59 4.18 6.87
C LYS A 123 4.62 3.70 5.41
N ASP A 124 3.56 3.13 4.88
CA ASP A 124 3.50 2.51 3.54
C ASP A 124 4.18 3.31 2.42
N GLU A 125 3.76 4.55 2.19
CA GLU A 125 4.34 5.42 1.15
C GLU A 125 5.84 5.64 1.37
N SER A 126 6.23 6.07 2.58
CA SER A 126 7.63 6.39 2.87
C SER A 126 8.50 5.12 2.93
N PHE A 127 7.93 3.98 3.30
CA PHE A 127 8.59 2.69 3.28
C PHE A 127 8.93 2.27 1.85
N ILE A 128 7.96 2.35 0.92
CA ILE A 128 8.21 2.09 -0.50
C ILE A 128 9.24 3.09 -1.04
N GLN A 129 9.07 4.37 -0.73
CA GLN A 129 9.95 5.43 -1.22
C GLN A 129 11.40 5.25 -0.77
N GLN A 130 11.63 4.72 0.44
CA GLN A 130 12.97 4.54 0.97
C GLN A 130 13.57 3.19 0.63
N PHE A 131 12.81 2.10 0.70
CA PHE A 131 13.36 0.73 0.72
C PHE A 131 13.08 -0.10 -0.54
N LEU A 132 12.29 0.39 -1.50
CA LEU A 132 12.12 -0.32 -2.77
C LEU A 132 13.43 -0.28 -3.59
N SER A 133 14.05 -1.45 -3.76
CA SER A 133 15.33 -1.60 -4.45
C SER A 133 15.17 -1.78 -5.97
N PRO A 134 16.20 -1.40 -6.75
CA PRO A 134 16.29 -1.74 -8.18
C PRO A 134 16.04 -3.22 -8.47
N LYS A 135 16.60 -4.10 -7.65
CA LYS A 135 16.41 -5.55 -7.77
C LYS A 135 14.94 -5.93 -7.67
N VAL A 136 14.22 -5.47 -6.65
CA VAL A 136 12.79 -5.78 -6.49
C VAL A 136 11.98 -5.21 -7.67
N MET A 137 12.30 -3.99 -8.13
CA MET A 137 11.64 -3.40 -9.30
C MET A 137 11.84 -4.24 -10.57
N ARG A 138 13.04 -4.82 -10.78
CA ARG A 138 13.32 -5.73 -11.89
C ARG A 138 12.62 -7.08 -11.73
N ASP A 139 12.66 -7.66 -10.54
CA ASP A 139 12.05 -8.97 -10.27
C ASP A 139 10.53 -8.93 -10.47
N LEU A 140 9.89 -7.82 -10.07
CA LEU A 140 8.46 -7.56 -10.30
C LEU A 140 8.16 -6.96 -11.69
N ARG A 141 9.17 -6.69 -12.50
CA ARG A 141 9.07 -6.09 -13.84
C ARG A 141 8.23 -4.81 -13.86
N LEU A 142 8.46 -3.91 -12.90
CA LEU A 142 7.68 -2.70 -12.78
C LEU A 142 7.87 -1.76 -13.98
N PHE A 143 6.79 -1.09 -14.36
CA PHE A 143 6.77 0.00 -15.33
C PHE A 143 5.66 0.98 -14.96
N ALA A 144 5.79 2.23 -15.39
CA ALA A 144 4.78 3.27 -15.19
C ALA A 144 4.16 3.66 -16.52
N ILE A 145 2.84 3.81 -16.53
CA ILE A 145 2.08 4.36 -17.64
C ILE A 145 1.57 5.74 -17.22
N GLU A 146 1.58 6.68 -18.15
CA GLU A 146 0.83 7.92 -18.06
C GLU A 146 -0.45 7.78 -18.88
N ASN A 147 -1.58 8.10 -18.25
CA ASN A 147 -2.89 8.10 -18.87
C ASN A 147 -3.36 9.56 -18.91
N ASP A 148 -3.03 10.26 -19.99
CA ASP A 148 -3.63 11.55 -20.28
C ASP A 148 -4.92 11.29 -21.06
N GLU A 149 -6.06 11.69 -20.51
CA GLU A 149 -7.37 11.54 -21.17
C GLU A 149 -7.45 12.26 -22.52
N LEU A 150 -6.51 13.18 -22.79
CA LEU A 150 -6.39 13.89 -24.06
C LEU A 150 -5.56 13.14 -25.11
N GLU A 151 -4.88 12.05 -24.75
CA GLU A 151 -4.04 11.26 -25.66
C GLU A 151 -4.69 9.93 -26.07
N ASP A 152 -4.69 9.64 -27.37
CA ASP A 152 -5.24 8.39 -27.94
C ASP A 152 -4.40 7.13 -27.62
N HIS A 153 -3.28 7.27 -26.91
CA HIS A 153 -2.36 6.18 -26.63
C HIS A 153 -1.76 6.27 -25.23
N TYR A 154 -1.53 5.10 -24.62
CA TYR A 154 -0.82 5.00 -23.36
C TYR A 154 0.68 5.13 -23.57
N THR A 155 1.31 6.02 -22.81
CA THR A 155 2.77 6.23 -22.85
C THR A 155 3.44 5.59 -21.65
N VAL A 156 4.44 4.74 -21.89
CA VAL A 156 5.30 4.18 -20.83
C VAL A 156 6.31 5.26 -20.43
N THR A 157 6.20 5.75 -19.19
CA THR A 157 7.02 6.86 -18.68
C THR A 157 8.27 6.41 -17.93
N ALA A 158 8.26 5.19 -17.39
CA ALA A 158 9.42 4.60 -16.72
C ALA A 158 9.35 3.07 -16.78
N ILE A 159 10.51 2.42 -16.81
CA ILE A 159 10.68 0.98 -16.73
C ILE A 159 11.73 0.63 -15.66
N HIS A 160 11.89 -0.66 -15.36
CA HIS A 160 12.80 -1.15 -14.33
C HIS A 160 14.28 -1.13 -14.77
N ASP A 161 14.78 0.03 -15.17
CA ASP A 161 16.17 0.33 -15.53
C ASP A 161 16.73 1.51 -14.72
N ASP A 162 18.05 1.77 -14.86
CA ASP A 162 18.77 2.80 -14.09
C ASP A 162 18.07 4.18 -14.07
N PRO A 163 17.66 4.77 -15.22
CA PRO A 163 16.94 6.05 -15.19
C PRO A 163 15.51 5.92 -14.65
N GLY A 164 14.87 4.76 -14.79
CA GLY A 164 13.48 4.53 -14.39
C GLY A 164 13.28 4.17 -12.93
N TYR A 165 14.29 3.67 -12.21
CA TYR A 165 14.15 3.25 -10.80
C TYR A 165 13.63 4.36 -9.87
N ARG A 166 14.17 5.58 -9.99
CA ARG A 166 13.70 6.70 -9.15
C ARG A 166 12.25 7.10 -9.47
N PRO A 167 11.88 7.38 -10.74
CA PRO A 167 10.49 7.64 -11.11
C PRO A 167 9.52 6.52 -10.71
N LEU A 168 9.90 5.25 -10.89
CA LEU A 168 9.06 4.12 -10.51
C LEU A 168 8.78 4.10 -9.01
N ARG A 169 9.82 4.30 -8.20
CA ARG A 169 9.71 4.32 -6.75
C ARG A 169 8.83 5.47 -6.27
N GLU A 170 8.98 6.66 -6.85
CA GLU A 170 8.14 7.83 -6.54
C GLU A 170 6.67 7.63 -6.94
N LYS A 171 6.43 7.14 -8.16
CA LYS A 171 5.06 6.88 -8.64
C LYS A 171 4.38 5.78 -7.83
N LEU A 172 5.09 4.69 -7.52
CA LEU A 172 4.53 3.61 -6.72
C LEU A 172 4.24 4.06 -5.29
N ALA A 173 5.17 4.77 -4.64
CA ALA A 173 4.95 5.30 -3.29
C ALA A 173 3.68 6.17 -3.23
N ARG A 174 3.47 7.04 -4.23
CA ARG A 174 2.28 7.90 -4.32
C ARG A 174 0.97 7.12 -4.38
N GLN A 175 0.93 5.97 -5.06
CA GLN A 175 -0.28 5.12 -5.14
C GLN A 175 -0.68 4.50 -3.79
N TYR A 176 0.26 4.41 -2.85
CA TYR A 176 0.04 3.91 -1.49
C TYR A 176 -0.18 5.06 -0.49
N ASN A 177 -0.18 6.31 -0.93
CA ASN A 177 -0.57 7.44 -0.09
C ASN A 177 -2.10 7.41 0.11
N LEU A 178 -2.56 7.34 1.37
CA LEU A 178 -3.99 7.31 1.71
C LEU A 178 -4.74 8.50 1.11
N SER A 179 -4.11 9.68 1.07
CA SER A 179 -4.70 10.90 0.50
C SER A 179 -4.96 10.83 -1.01
N TYR A 180 -4.39 9.85 -1.70
CA TYR A 180 -4.66 9.56 -3.12
C TYR A 180 -5.74 8.50 -3.34
N ARG A 181 -5.99 7.65 -2.34
CA ARG A 181 -6.99 6.59 -2.41
C ARG A 181 -8.36 7.04 -1.93
N GLU A 182 -8.39 7.93 -0.95
CA GLU A 182 -9.63 8.45 -0.39
C GLU A 182 -9.97 9.81 -1.03
N PRO A 183 -11.23 10.01 -1.47
CA PRO A 183 -11.64 11.30 -2.02
C PRO A 183 -11.51 12.38 -0.94
N ASN A 184 -10.89 13.50 -1.30
CA ASN A 184 -10.70 14.64 -0.40
C ASN A 184 -12.02 15.40 -0.24
N ILE A 185 -12.84 14.95 0.71
CA ILE A 185 -14.14 15.55 1.03
C ILE A 185 -14.03 16.31 2.35
N GLN A 186 -14.34 17.60 2.33
CA GLN A 186 -14.26 18.49 3.48
C GLN A 186 -15.63 19.03 3.84
N VAL A 187 -15.87 19.25 5.14
CA VAL A 187 -17.02 20.03 5.59
C VAL A 187 -16.75 21.49 5.23
N TRP A 188 -17.47 21.98 4.23
CA TRP A 188 -17.30 23.34 3.73
C TRP A 188 -18.17 24.35 4.48
N ASN A 189 -19.43 23.99 4.71
CA ASN A 189 -20.36 24.86 5.41
C ASN A 189 -21.41 24.04 6.18
N VAL A 190 -21.92 24.63 7.26
CA VAL A 190 -23.09 24.14 7.99
C VAL A 190 -24.02 25.33 8.20
N ASP A 191 -25.25 25.28 7.68
CA ASP A 191 -26.21 26.36 7.89
C ASP A 191 -26.86 26.30 9.27
N VAL A 192 -26.10 26.68 10.29
CA VAL A 192 -26.56 26.66 11.68
C VAL A 192 -27.76 27.59 11.94
N ARG A 193 -28.00 28.59 11.08
CA ARG A 193 -29.02 29.63 11.30
C ARG A 193 -30.29 29.42 10.47
N GLY A 194 -30.22 28.70 9.37
CA GLY A 194 -31.36 28.36 8.53
C GLY A 194 -31.79 26.92 8.72
N ASP A 195 -31.65 26.12 7.67
CA ASP A 195 -32.22 24.77 7.58
C ASP A 195 -31.36 23.68 8.22
N ARG A 196 -30.14 24.02 8.67
CA ARG A 196 -29.13 23.09 9.20
C ARG A 196 -28.56 22.16 8.14
N SER A 197 -28.63 22.55 6.87
CA SER A 197 -27.99 21.84 5.78
C SER A 197 -26.47 21.76 5.97
N LEU A 198 -25.89 20.66 5.49
CA LEU A 198 -24.46 20.40 5.48
C LEU A 198 -23.95 20.46 4.04
N THR A 199 -23.03 21.37 3.76
CA THR A 199 -22.32 21.41 2.49
C THR A 199 -20.96 20.73 2.64
N LEU A 200 -20.77 19.64 1.93
CA LEU A 200 -19.51 18.95 1.72
C LEU A 200 -18.89 19.42 0.41
N ARG A 201 -17.57 19.55 0.40
CA ARG A 201 -16.82 19.90 -0.80
C ARG A 201 -15.76 18.85 -1.08
N HIS A 202 -15.87 18.22 -2.24
CA HIS A 202 -14.85 17.38 -2.81
C HIS A 202 -13.85 18.23 -3.61
N ILE A 203 -12.56 18.05 -3.36
CA ILE A 203 -11.47 18.65 -4.14
C ILE A 203 -10.78 17.51 -4.91
N PRO A 204 -11.01 17.40 -6.23
CA PRO A 204 -10.38 16.35 -7.04
C PRO A 204 -8.85 16.44 -6.97
N VAL A 205 -8.20 15.30 -6.82
CA VAL A 205 -6.75 15.14 -7.00
C VAL A 205 -6.53 14.47 -8.35
N ASP A 206 -5.64 15.01 -9.18
CA ASP A 206 -5.38 14.54 -10.56
C ASP A 206 -6.64 14.37 -11.43
N ARG A 207 -7.65 15.23 -11.22
CA ARG A 207 -8.94 15.18 -11.94
C ARG A 207 -9.73 13.88 -11.78
N VAL A 208 -9.42 13.07 -10.76
CA VAL A 208 -10.17 11.84 -10.50
C VAL A 208 -11.57 12.21 -9.95
N PRO A 209 -12.66 11.82 -10.63
CA PRO A 209 -14.03 12.11 -10.16
C PRO A 209 -14.43 11.19 -9.00
N LEU A 210 -15.56 11.48 -8.37
CA LEU A 210 -16.13 10.60 -7.36
C LEU A 210 -16.69 9.32 -8.00
N GLY A 211 -16.69 8.20 -7.26
CA GLY A 211 -17.12 6.90 -7.77
C GLY A 211 -18.64 6.73 -7.89
N GLU A 212 -19.08 5.61 -8.46
CA GLU A 212 -20.51 5.29 -8.67
C GLU A 212 -21.32 5.22 -7.36
N ASP A 213 -20.66 4.90 -6.23
CA ASP A 213 -21.30 4.78 -4.91
C ASP A 213 -21.60 6.14 -4.23
N THR A 214 -21.26 7.26 -4.88
CA THR A 214 -21.35 8.61 -4.29
C THR A 214 -22.75 8.93 -3.76
N GLU A 215 -23.80 8.62 -4.52
CA GLU A 215 -25.17 8.88 -4.09
C GLU A 215 -25.57 8.10 -2.82
N GLU A 216 -25.11 6.85 -2.69
CA GLU A 216 -25.37 6.03 -1.50
C GLU A 216 -24.63 6.58 -0.28
N VAL A 217 -23.39 7.06 -0.47
CA VAL A 217 -22.61 7.74 0.57
C VAL A 217 -23.32 9.01 1.03
N VAL A 218 -23.74 9.88 0.10
CA VAL A 218 -24.47 11.11 0.44
C VAL A 218 -25.78 10.78 1.18
N ARG A 219 -26.52 9.76 0.74
CA ARG A 219 -27.71 9.25 1.46
C ARG A 219 -27.38 8.76 2.86
N HIS A 220 -26.22 8.13 3.07
CA HIS A 220 -25.79 7.69 4.39
C HIS A 220 -25.43 8.87 5.29
N VAL A 221 -24.69 9.86 4.77
CA VAL A 221 -24.37 11.09 5.50
C VAL A 221 -25.64 11.81 5.91
N HIS A 222 -26.61 11.96 5.01
CA HIS A 222 -27.91 12.54 5.34
C HIS A 222 -28.64 11.79 6.47
N ARG A 223 -28.61 10.44 6.47
CA ARG A 223 -29.20 9.64 7.57
C ARG A 223 -28.52 9.91 8.92
N LEU A 224 -27.21 10.15 8.93
CA LEU A 224 -26.45 10.44 10.15
C LEU A 224 -26.63 11.89 10.62
N TRP A 225 -26.63 12.84 9.68
CA TRP A 225 -26.74 14.27 9.94
C TRP A 225 -28.17 14.70 10.32
N GLY A 226 -29.18 14.14 9.66
CA GLY A 226 -30.59 14.38 9.92
C GLY A 226 -31.20 15.61 9.22
N PHE A 227 -30.41 16.34 8.43
CA PHE A 227 -30.83 17.47 7.58
C PHE A 227 -30.24 17.33 6.19
N ASP A 228 -30.66 18.20 5.27
CA ASP A 228 -30.21 18.26 3.89
C ASP A 228 -28.68 18.27 3.79
N VAL A 229 -28.15 17.47 2.86
CA VAL A 229 -26.73 17.35 2.57
C VAL A 229 -26.50 17.67 1.10
N HIS A 230 -25.52 18.52 0.84
CA HIS A 230 -25.08 18.90 -0.49
C HIS A 230 -23.60 18.55 -0.62
N LEU A 231 -23.21 17.86 -1.68
CA LEU A 231 -21.83 17.52 -1.99
C LEU A 231 -21.48 18.15 -3.34
N GLU A 232 -20.53 19.08 -3.30
CA GLU A 232 -20.01 19.78 -4.49
C GLU A 232 -18.60 19.27 -4.81
N SER A 233 -18.35 18.81 -6.03
CA SER A 233 -16.99 18.65 -6.55
C SER A 233 -16.51 19.96 -7.15
N VAL A 234 -15.39 20.50 -6.67
CA VAL A 234 -14.87 21.81 -7.11
C VAL A 234 -13.46 21.67 -7.69
N GLU A 235 -13.31 22.00 -8.97
CA GLU A 235 -12.04 22.06 -9.68
C GLU A 235 -11.75 23.52 -10.10
N GLU A 236 -10.55 24.02 -9.78
CA GLU A 236 -10.13 25.41 -10.08
C GLU A 236 -11.13 26.50 -9.62
N GLY A 237 -11.93 26.22 -8.59
CA GLY A 237 -12.95 27.14 -8.05
C GLY A 237 -14.30 27.09 -8.77
N VAL A 238 -14.46 26.20 -9.75
CA VAL A 238 -15.71 25.94 -10.45
C VAL A 238 -16.31 24.63 -9.96
N VAL A 239 -17.62 24.61 -9.70
CA VAL A 239 -18.33 23.37 -9.37
C VAL A 239 -18.51 22.55 -10.64
N VAL A 240 -17.98 21.32 -10.64
CA VAL A 240 -18.02 20.41 -11.79
C VAL A 240 -19.08 19.31 -11.65
N GLU A 241 -19.40 18.91 -10.42
CA GLU A 241 -20.46 17.94 -10.10
C GLU A 241 -21.15 18.30 -8.79
N GLU A 242 -22.44 18.00 -8.69
CA GLU A 242 -23.25 18.26 -7.49
C GLU A 242 -24.14 17.06 -7.17
N PHE A 243 -24.19 16.70 -5.90
CA PHE A 243 -25.05 15.65 -5.36
C PHE A 243 -25.82 16.18 -4.16
N HIS A 244 -27.12 15.88 -4.08
CA HIS A 244 -27.98 16.40 -3.02
C HIS A 244 -28.84 15.29 -2.41
N CYS A 245 -28.99 15.32 -1.09
CA CYS A 245 -29.93 14.47 -0.38
C CYS A 245 -30.64 15.28 0.71
N PRO A 246 -31.98 15.42 0.69
CA PRO A 246 -32.91 14.86 -0.30
C PRO A 246 -32.72 15.46 -1.69
N THR A 247 -33.11 14.71 -2.73
CA THR A 247 -33.04 15.19 -4.12
C THR A 247 -33.94 16.42 -4.26
N PRO A 248 -33.44 17.55 -4.81
CA PRO A 248 -34.23 18.76 -4.98
C PRO A 248 -35.45 18.44 -5.86
N ALA A 249 -36.59 19.05 -5.57
CA ALA A 249 -37.75 18.92 -6.44
C ALA A 249 -37.40 19.48 -7.83
N PRO A 250 -37.74 18.80 -8.94
CA PRO A 250 -37.56 19.36 -10.27
C PRO A 250 -38.40 20.65 -10.39
N GLU A 251 -37.75 21.73 -10.87
CA GLU A 251 -38.41 23.01 -11.18
C GLU A 251 -39.44 22.88 -12.32
#